data_AF-A0ABD1II79-F1
#
_entry.id   AF-A0ABD1II79-F1
#
_cell.length_a   1.000
_cell.length_b   1.000
_cell.length_c   1.000
_cell.angle_alpha   90.00
_cell.angle_beta   90.00
_cell.angle_gamma   90.00
#
_symmetry.space_group_name_H-M   'P 1'
#
loop_
_entity.id
_entity.type
_entity.pdbx_description
1 polymer ?
#
loop_
_entity_poly.entity_id
_entity_poly.type
_entity_poly.pdbx_seq_one_letter_code
_entity_poly.pdbx_strand_id
1 'polypeptide(L)'
;MEGEEAETAVTEEVKKSNHVLRKLEKRQQDRKIDQHIEEQFGGGRLLAAISSHPGQCGRCDGYILEGKELEFYMKKLQRKKGKGASGA
;
A
#
# COMPACT_ATOMS: atom_id res chain seq x y z
N MET A 1 -2.71 12.85 31.65
CA MET A 1 -3.42 11.58 31.88
C MET A 1 -3.81 11.06 30.52
N GLU A 2 -3.12 10.00 30.10
CA GLU A 2 -3.48 9.02 29.03
C GLU A 2 -3.59 9.56 27.58
N GLY A 3 -2.79 9.12 26.60
CA GLY A 3 -1.76 8.09 26.58
C GLY A 3 -0.93 8.16 25.31
N GLU A 4 0.39 8.23 25.49
CA GLU A 4 1.32 7.40 24.72
C GLU A 4 0.94 5.94 24.96
N GLU A 5 0.67 5.17 23.92
CA GLU A 5 0.98 3.73 23.82
C GLU A 5 0.67 3.27 22.38
N ALA A 6 1.67 3.44 21.51
CA ALA A 6 1.82 2.62 20.30
C ALA A 6 3.29 2.54 19.86
N GLU A 7 4.23 2.66 20.82
CA GLU A 7 5.59 2.16 20.68
C GLU A 7 5.69 0.91 21.54
N THR A 8 5.56 -0.27 20.95
CA THR A 8 6.25 -1.53 21.36
C THR A 8 5.78 -2.67 20.46
N ALA A 9 6.15 -2.63 19.18
CA ALA A 9 6.40 -3.86 18.43
C ALA A 9 7.92 -4.02 18.41
N VAL A 10 8.41 -4.84 19.34
CA VAL A 10 9.80 -5.21 19.54
C VAL A 10 10.41 -5.69 18.22
N THR A 11 11.08 -4.80 17.49
CA THR A 11 12.20 -5.21 16.65
C THR A 11 13.36 -5.43 17.61
N GLU A 12 13.51 -6.67 18.07
CA GLU A 12 14.73 -7.08 18.75
C GLU A 12 15.91 -6.58 17.91
N GLU A 13 16.81 -5.82 18.51
CA GLU A 13 18.07 -5.40 17.91
C GLU A 13 18.96 -6.63 17.76
N VAL A 14 18.59 -7.52 16.84
CA VAL A 14 19.44 -8.60 16.38
C VAL A 14 20.68 -7.93 15.84
N LYS A 15 21.83 -8.10 16.52
CA LYS A 15 23.12 -7.56 16.09
C LYS A 15 23.35 -7.91 14.61
N LYS A 16 23.15 -6.93 13.73
CA LYS A 16 23.32 -7.12 12.27
C LYS A 16 24.80 -6.95 11.95
N SER A 17 25.33 -7.81 11.09
CA SER A 17 26.71 -7.66 10.63
C SER A 17 26.87 -6.38 9.82
N ASN A 18 28.07 -5.80 9.81
CA ASN A 18 28.39 -4.58 9.04
C ASN A 18 28.04 -4.70 7.55
N HIS A 19 28.09 -5.91 7.00
CA HIS A 19 27.70 -6.18 5.62
C HIS A 19 26.18 -6.08 5.40
N VAL A 20 25.38 -6.48 6.38
CA VAL A 20 23.91 -6.34 6.34
C VAL A 20 23.51 -4.88 6.48
N LEU A 21 24.15 -4.13 7.38
CA LEU A 21 23.92 -2.68 7.54
C LEU A 21 24.19 -1.92 6.24
N ARG A 22 25.36 -2.15 5.62
CA ARG A 22 25.69 -1.55 4.32
C ARG A 22 24.71 -1.93 3.20
N LYS A 23 24.16 -3.16 3.22
CA LYS A 23 23.11 -3.57 2.27
C LYS A 23 21.78 -2.86 2.52
N LEU A 24 21.40 -2.65 3.77
CA LEU A 24 20.19 -1.93 4.14
C LEU A 24 20.28 -0.46 3.76
N GLU A 25 21.40 0.20 4.08
CA GLU A 25 21.66 1.59 3.69
C GLU A 25 21.56 1.79 2.17
N LYS A 26 22.18 0.90 1.38
CA LYS A 26 22.07 0.93 -0.09
C LYS A 26 20.64 0.77 -0.58
N ARG A 27 19.84 -0.12 0.04
CA ARG A 27 18.43 -0.32 -0.33
C ARG A 27 17.51 0.82 0.12
N GLN A 28 17.87 1.55 1.18
CA GLN A 28 17.08 2.67 1.67
C GLN A 28 17.19 3.90 0.76
N GLN A 29 18.34 4.10 0.10
CA GLN A 29 18.56 5.25 -0.78
C GLN A 29 17.52 5.33 -1.92
N ASP A 30 17.18 4.20 -2.53
CA ASP A 30 16.25 4.12 -3.66
C ASP A 30 14.81 3.79 -3.22
N ARG A 31 14.55 3.66 -1.91
CA ARG A 31 13.23 3.35 -1.37
C ARG A 31 12.38 4.62 -1.31
N LYS A 32 11.91 5.09 -2.46
CA LYS A 32 10.90 6.14 -2.56
C LYS A 32 9.55 5.50 -2.86
N ILE A 33 8.58 5.74 -1.99
CA ILE A 33 7.20 5.27 -2.13
C ILE A 33 6.33 6.50 -2.38
N ASP A 34 5.33 6.37 -3.25
CA ASP A 34 4.36 7.45 -3.48
C ASP A 34 3.46 7.65 -2.25
N GLN A 35 3.16 8.91 -1.91
CA GLN A 35 2.36 9.26 -0.73
C GLN A 35 0.96 8.62 -0.74
N HIS A 36 0.32 8.48 -1.91
CA HIS A 36 -1.01 7.88 -2.01
C HIS A 36 -1.01 6.37 -1.74
N ILE A 37 0.14 5.73 -1.96
CA ILE A 37 0.35 4.31 -1.65
C ILE A 37 0.63 4.15 -0.16
N GLU A 38 1.41 5.05 0.44
CA GLU A 38 1.68 5.07 1.88
C GLU A 38 0.40 5.23 2.71
N GLU A 39 -0.51 6.11 2.29
CA GLU A 39 -1.81 6.28 2.95
C GLU A 39 -2.65 4.98 2.91
N GLN A 40 -2.63 4.24 1.79
CA GLN A 40 -3.31 2.96 1.68
C GLN A 40 -2.67 1.86 2.52
N PHE A 41 -1.34 1.89 2.68
CA PHE A 41 -0.65 0.99 3.60
C PHE A 41 -1.09 1.24 5.05
N GLY A 42 -1.29 2.50 5.45
CA GLY A 42 -1.86 2.83 6.76
C GLY A 42 -3.28 2.28 6.95
N GLY A 43 -4.09 2.26 5.89
CA GLY A 43 -5.44 1.68 5.90
C GLY A 43 -5.50 0.15 5.80
N GLY A 44 -4.37 -0.54 5.56
CA GLY A 44 -4.30 -1.99 5.40
C GLY A 44 -5.05 -2.55 4.18
N ARG A 45 -5.47 -1.69 3.25
CA ARG A 45 -6.25 -2.06 2.05
C ARG A 45 -5.67 -1.35 0.84
N LEU A 46 -5.22 -2.13 -0.14
CA LEU A 46 -4.61 -1.63 -1.38
C LEU A 46 -5.58 -1.79 -2.55
N LEU A 47 -5.59 -0.81 -3.44
CA LEU A 47 -6.29 -0.93 -4.73
C LEU A 47 -5.40 -1.64 -5.75
N ALA A 48 -5.95 -2.67 -6.39
CA ALA A 48 -5.26 -3.49 -7.37
C ALA A 48 -6.15 -3.74 -8.60
N ALA A 49 -5.51 -3.93 -9.75
CA ALA A 49 -6.16 -4.35 -10.98
C ALA A 49 -5.96 -5.86 -11.19
N ILE A 50 -7.05 -6.57 -11.49
CA ILE A 50 -7.02 -7.98 -11.84
C ILE A 50 -6.60 -8.08 -13.31
N SER A 51 -5.48 -8.73 -13.59
CA SER A 51 -4.97 -8.95 -14.95
C SER A 51 -5.31 -10.33 -15.50
N SER A 52 -5.72 -11.24 -14.61
CA SER A 52 -6.15 -12.60 -14.94
C SER A 52 -7.64 -12.66 -15.35
N HIS A 53 -8.01 -13.75 -16.03
CA HIS A 53 -9.39 -14.06 -16.42
C HIS A 53 -9.94 -15.18 -15.52
N PRO A 54 -10.43 -14.86 -14.31
CA PRO A 54 -10.75 -15.85 -13.28
C PRO A 54 -11.77 -16.90 -13.72
N GLY A 55 -12.69 -16.55 -14.63
CA GLY A 55 -13.68 -17.49 -15.16
C GLY A 55 -13.09 -18.61 -16.02
N GLN A 56 -11.89 -18.44 -16.57
CA GLN A 56 -11.20 -19.46 -17.37
C GLN A 56 -10.07 -20.12 -16.58
N CYS A 57 -9.26 -19.34 -15.88
CA CYS A 57 -8.07 -19.84 -15.20
C CYS A 57 -8.29 -20.20 -13.72
N GLY A 58 -9.43 -19.83 -13.12
CA GLY A 58 -9.71 -20.06 -11.69
C GLY A 58 -8.81 -19.27 -10.74
N ARG A 59 -8.07 -18.28 -11.25
CA ARG A 59 -7.11 -17.46 -10.48
C ARG A 59 -7.45 -15.98 -10.60
N CYS A 60 -7.15 -15.23 -9.55
CA CYS A 60 -7.38 -13.78 -9.46
C CYS A 60 -6.05 -13.04 -9.23
N ASP A 61 -5.09 -13.33 -10.11
CA ASP A 61 -3.79 -12.65 -10.13
C ASP A 61 -3.93 -11.25 -10.75
N GLY A 62 -3.09 -10.33 -10.29
CA GLY A 62 -3.17 -8.91 -10.62
C GLY A 62 -1.95 -8.12 -10.14
N TYR A 63 -2.04 -6.80 -10.25
CA TYR A 63 -0.99 -5.86 -9.83
C TYR A 63 -1.58 -4.68 -9.07
N ILE A 64 -0.77 -4.04 -8.23
CA ILE A 64 -1.15 -2.86 -7.43
C ILE A 64 -1.22 -1.63 -8.33
N LEU A 65 -2.22 -0.78 -8.14
CA LEU A 65 -2.32 0.48 -8.86
C LEU A 65 -1.32 1.50 -8.30
N GLU A 66 -0.49 2.07 -9.17
CA GLU A 66 0.54 3.03 -8.79
C GLU A 66 0.47 4.32 -9.62
N GLY A 67 1.00 5.42 -9.08
CA GLY A 67 1.14 6.71 -9.76
C GLY A 67 -0.13 7.20 -10.47
N LYS A 68 -0.01 7.50 -11.77
CA LYS A 68 -1.11 8.07 -12.58
C LYS A 68 -2.33 7.16 -12.69
N GLU A 69 -2.14 5.86 -12.68
CA GLU A 69 -3.25 4.91 -12.77
C GLU A 69 -4.09 4.94 -11.48
N LEU A 70 -3.42 5.02 -10.33
CA LEU A 70 -4.08 5.13 -9.04
C LEU A 70 -4.93 6.41 -8.95
N GLU A 71 -4.37 7.55 -9.35
CA GLU A 71 -5.11 8.83 -9.37
C GLU A 71 -6.36 8.77 -10.25
N PHE A 72 -6.26 8.14 -11.42
CA PHE A 72 -7.37 8.02 -12.36
C PHE A 72 -8.52 7.23 -11.75
N TYR A 73 -8.22 6.08 -11.15
CA TYR A 73 -9.25 5.24 -10.54
C TYR A 73 -9.81 5.84 -9.24
N MET A 74 -8.99 6.51 -8.43
CA MET A 74 -9.46 7.25 -7.26
C MET A 74 -10.49 8.32 -7.63
N LYS A 75 -10.20 9.16 -8.63
CA LYS A 75 -11.13 10.18 -9.15
C LYS A 75 -12.42 9.53 -9.66
N LYS A 76 -12.33 8.39 -10.35
CA LYS A 76 -13.49 7.66 -10.87
C LYS A 76 -14.37 7.09 -9.73
N LEU A 77 -13.75 6.54 -8.68
CA LEU A 77 -14.46 6.02 -7.50
C LEU A 77 -15.17 7.13 -6.74
N GLN A 78 -14.50 8.26 -6.50
CA GLN A 78 -15.09 9.42 -5.81
C GLN A 78 -16.32 9.97 -6.57
N ARG A 79 -16.21 10.12 -7.89
CA ARG A 79 -17.34 10.53 -8.75
C ARG A 79 -18.51 9.55 -8.69
N LYS A 80 -18.22 8.24 -8.64
CA LYS A 80 -19.26 7.21 -8.51
C LYS A 80 -19.93 7.26 -7.13
N LYS A 81 -19.16 7.45 -6.06
CA LYS A 81 -19.67 7.58 -4.69
C LYS A 81 -20.60 8.79 -4.55
N GLY A 82 -20.25 9.92 -5.16
CA GLY A 82 -21.10 11.12 -5.18
C GLY A 82 -22.43 10.97 -5.93
N LYS A 83 -22.50 10.08 -6.92
CA LYS A 83 -23.75 9.78 -7.67
C LYS A 83 -24.64 8.72 -7.01
N GLY A 84 -24.09 7.91 -6.11
CA GLY A 84 -24.81 6.80 -5.46
C GLY A 84 -25.47 7.17 -4.13
N ALA A 85 -25.11 8.30 -3.52
CA ALA A 85 -25.69 8.75 -2.25
C ALA A 85 -26.99 9.57 -2.41
N SER A 86 -27.39 9.90 -3.64
CA SER A 86 -28.67 10.58 -3.96
C SER A 86 -29.70 9.63 -4.59
N GLY A 87 -29.55 8.33 -4.38
CA GLY A 87 -30.41 7.29 -4.94
C GLY A 87 -30.51 6.09 -4.00
N ALA A 88 -30.90 6.36 -2.75
CA ALA A 88 -31.48 5.41 -1.81
C ALA A 88 -32.52 6.18 -0.98
#